data_AF-A0A7I7QF69-F1
#
_entry.id   AF-A0A7I7QF69-F1
#
_cell.length_a   1.000
_cell.length_b   1.000
_cell.length_c   1.000
_cell.angle_alpha   90.00
_cell.angle_beta   90.00
_cell.angle_gamma   90.00
#
_symmetry.space_group_name_H-M   'P 1'
#
loop_
_entity.id
_entity.type
_entity.pdbx_description
1 polymer ?
#
loop_
_entity_poly.entity_id
_entity_poly.type
_entity_poly.pdbx_seq_one_letter_code
_entity_poly.pdbx_strand_id
1 'polypeptide(L)'
;MRLVDHGMGVDPADMSRYMEMFNRHNEITRTVEEIPGGVRTTTQSNSPDLAAQLQAHVSSMYAHLDQSAEVMCMSSSLPTLFRHANGYRRQLTFTPNGVVAEETADDPALTQAIRAHALEVTGFIRDGMPPMMRGMMGPGMMGPGMMGPH
;
A
#
# COMPACT_ATOMS: atom_id res chain seq x y z
N MET A 1 -30.50 -2.77 -2.85
CA MET A 1 -29.79 -2.20 -4.01
C MET A 1 -28.71 -1.25 -3.50
N ARG A 2 -27.47 -1.69 -3.34
CA ARG A 2 -26.31 -0.79 -3.24
C ARG A 2 -25.23 -1.39 -4.12
N LEU A 3 -24.85 -0.59 -5.11
CA LEU A 3 -23.98 -0.90 -6.22
C LEU A 3 -22.59 -1.24 -5.69
N VAL A 4 -22.17 -2.47 -5.97
CA VAL A 4 -20.76 -2.87 -5.93
C VAL A 4 -20.10 -2.24 -7.15
N ASP A 5 -19.52 -1.06 -6.98
CA ASP A 5 -18.68 -0.44 -8.01
C ASP A 5 -17.38 -1.23 -8.11
N HIS A 6 -17.34 -2.18 -9.05
CA HIS A 6 -16.12 -2.87 -9.48
C HIS A 6 -15.34 -1.96 -10.44
N GLY A 7 -14.88 -0.80 -9.95
CA GLY A 7 -13.87 0.01 -10.58
C GLY A 7 -12.50 -0.29 -9.95
N MET A 8 -11.48 -0.57 -10.77
CA MET A 8 -10.07 -0.78 -10.39
C MET A 8 -9.72 -0.18 -9.01
N GLY A 9 -9.63 -1.06 -8.01
CA GLY A 9 -9.96 -0.78 -6.62
C GLY A 9 -8.93 0.02 -5.82
N VAL A 10 -9.04 1.35 -5.89
CA VAL A 10 -8.66 2.26 -4.80
C VAL A 10 -9.69 3.39 -4.81
N ASP A 11 -10.40 3.62 -3.70
CA ASP A 11 -11.35 4.73 -3.57
C ASP A 11 -10.62 6.08 -3.81
N PRO A 12 -11.26 7.11 -4.41
CA PRO A 12 -10.63 8.42 -4.60
C PRO A 12 -10.06 9.05 -3.33
N ALA A 13 -10.68 8.76 -2.17
CA ALA A 13 -10.19 9.20 -0.87
C ALA A 13 -8.93 8.42 -0.45
N ASP A 14 -8.82 7.14 -0.82
CA ASP A 14 -7.63 6.34 -0.59
C ASP A 14 -6.50 6.83 -1.49
N MET A 15 -6.75 7.09 -2.78
CA MET A 15 -5.77 7.68 -3.71
C MET A 15 -5.23 9.02 -3.21
N SER A 16 -6.09 9.89 -2.67
CA SER A 16 -5.66 11.19 -2.13
C SER A 16 -4.75 11.01 -0.90
N ARG A 17 -5.11 10.08 0.01
CA ARG A 17 -4.27 9.72 1.16
C ARG A 17 -2.93 9.12 0.74
N TYR A 18 -2.92 8.24 -0.25
CA TYR A 18 -1.69 7.69 -0.82
C TYR A 18 -0.76 8.81 -1.29
N MET A 19 -1.27 9.74 -2.09
CA MET A 19 -0.49 10.86 -2.62
C MET A 19 0.10 11.73 -1.51
N GLU A 20 -0.68 12.00 -0.46
CA GLU A 20 -0.20 12.77 0.69
C GLU A 20 0.89 12.03 1.46
N MET A 21 0.68 10.75 1.76
CA MET A 21 1.68 9.91 2.43
C MET A 21 2.97 9.79 1.61
N PHE A 22 2.88 9.69 0.29
CA PHE A 22 4.06 9.69 -0.60
C PHE A 22 4.77 11.03 -0.62
N ASN A 23 4.05 12.16 -0.63
CA ASN A 23 4.66 13.49 -0.58
C ASN A 23 5.38 13.73 0.75
N ARG A 24 4.91 13.11 1.83
CA ARG A 24 5.43 13.25 3.19
C ARG A 24 6.22 12.03 3.66
N HIS A 25 6.71 11.22 2.72
CA HIS A 25 7.40 9.97 3.01
C HIS A 25 8.63 10.16 3.93
N ASN A 26 9.27 11.34 3.87
CA ASN A 26 10.40 11.74 4.71
C ASN A 26 10.03 11.97 6.19
N GLU A 27 8.75 12.13 6.51
CA GLU A 27 8.23 12.22 7.89
C GLU A 27 7.88 10.82 8.46
N ILE A 28 7.98 9.78 7.65
CA ILE A 28 7.62 8.40 8.02
C ILE A 28 8.89 7.60 8.31
N THR A 29 8.94 7.00 9.48
CA THR A 29 9.95 6.01 9.84
C THR A 29 9.36 4.62 9.73
N ARG A 30 10.04 3.71 9.03
CA ARG A 30 9.67 2.30 8.98
C ARG A 30 10.84 1.41 9.39
N THR A 31 10.57 0.45 10.25
CA THR A 31 11.49 -0.64 10.57
C THR A 31 10.89 -1.98 10.16
N VAL A 32 11.74 -2.88 9.67
CA VAL A 32 11.38 -4.24 9.31
C VAL A 32 12.26 -5.18 10.11
N GLU A 33 11.62 -6.04 10.89
CA GLU A 33 12.26 -7.07 11.70
C GLU A 33 11.85 -8.43 11.13
N GLU A 34 12.83 -9.28 10.83
CA GLU A 34 12.52 -10.67 10.50
C GLU A 34 12.12 -11.42 11.77
N ILE A 35 10.99 -12.12 11.71
CA ILE A 35 10.49 -12.98 12.79
C ILE A 35 10.29 -14.41 12.26
N PRO A 36 10.17 -15.43 13.13
CA PRO A 36 9.85 -16.77 12.68
C PRO A 36 8.58 -16.80 11.82
N GLY A 37 8.70 -17.36 10.61
CA GLY A 37 7.59 -17.44 9.65
C GLY A 37 7.24 -16.15 8.91
N GLY A 38 7.99 -15.04 9.07
CA GLY A 38 7.64 -13.81 8.36
C GLY A 38 8.38 -12.56 8.80
N VAL A 39 7.63 -11.46 8.99
CA VAL A 39 8.16 -10.15 9.38
C VAL A 39 7.25 -9.45 10.38
N ARG A 40 7.86 -8.62 11.23
CA ARG A 40 7.21 -7.56 11.97
C ARG A 40 7.62 -6.22 11.35
N THR A 41 6.66 -5.41 10.97
CA THR A 41 6.91 -4.09 10.41
C THR A 41 6.33 -3.03 11.32
N THR A 42 7.11 -2.00 11.64
CA THR A 42 6.66 -0.86 12.44
C THR A 42 6.75 0.37 11.56
N THR A 43 5.62 1.07 11.35
CA THR A 43 5.57 2.30 10.56
C THR A 43 5.00 3.41 11.41
N GLN A 44 5.77 4.49 11.57
CA GLN A 44 5.49 5.56 12.52
C GLN A 44 5.78 6.94 11.94
N SER A 45 5.11 7.94 12.49
CA SER A 45 5.32 9.36 12.20
C SER A 45 5.19 10.16 13.50
N ASN A 46 5.98 11.23 13.64
CA ASN A 46 5.82 12.20 14.73
C ASN A 46 4.70 13.22 14.45
N SER A 47 4.26 13.34 13.19
CA SER A 47 3.06 14.09 12.84
C SER A 47 1.81 13.26 13.20
N PRO A 48 0.93 13.75 14.10
CA PRO A 48 -0.25 13.02 14.54
C PRO A 48 -1.28 12.81 13.43
N ASP A 49 -1.37 13.75 12.49
CA ASP A 49 -2.25 13.62 11.32
C ASP A 49 -1.72 12.52 10.38
N LEU A 50 -0.42 12.50 10.09
CA LEU A 50 0.20 11.48 9.25
C LEU A 50 0.16 10.09 9.90
N ALA A 51 0.25 10.03 11.24
CA ALA A 51 0.01 8.79 11.98
C ALA A 51 -1.43 8.29 11.80
N ALA A 52 -2.44 9.17 11.87
CA ALA A 52 -3.83 8.80 11.62
C ALA A 52 -4.05 8.34 10.16
N GLN A 53 -3.39 8.97 9.19
CA GLN A 53 -3.43 8.58 7.79
C GLN A 53 -2.83 7.19 7.58
N LEU A 54 -1.67 6.91 8.18
CA LEU A 54 -1.02 5.58 8.17
C LEU A 54 -1.95 4.48 8.70
N GLN A 55 -2.59 4.74 9.84
CA GLN A 55 -3.52 3.78 10.46
C GLN A 55 -4.74 3.52 9.57
N ALA A 56 -5.33 4.58 9.04
CA ALA A 56 -6.50 4.47 8.16
C ALA A 56 -6.15 3.72 6.86
N HIS A 57 -4.99 4.02 6.27
CA HIS A 57 -4.50 3.37 5.06
C HIS A 57 -4.30 1.86 5.28
N VAL A 58 -3.56 1.47 6.33
CA VAL A 58 -3.31 0.04 6.63
C VAL A 58 -4.61 -0.69 6.95
N SER A 59 -5.53 -0.06 7.68
CA SER A 59 -6.85 -0.63 7.95
C SER A 59 -7.67 -0.85 6.67
N SER A 60 -7.66 0.10 5.74
CA SER A 60 -8.37 -0.01 4.46
C SER A 60 -7.80 -1.16 3.62
N MET A 61 -6.46 -1.24 3.51
CA MET A 61 -5.79 -2.31 2.76
C MET A 61 -6.11 -3.71 3.29
N TYR A 62 -6.12 -3.87 4.60
CA TYR A 62 -6.47 -5.14 5.22
C TYR A 62 -7.94 -5.51 5.03
N ALA A 63 -8.84 -4.51 5.07
CA ALA A 63 -10.25 -4.74 4.77
C ALA A 63 -10.48 -5.16 3.31
N HIS A 64 -9.71 -4.63 2.36
CA HIS A 64 -9.77 -5.04 0.96
C HIS A 64 -9.26 -6.48 0.74
N LEU A 65 -8.21 -6.89 1.47
CA LEU A 65 -7.74 -8.27 1.46
C LEU A 65 -8.85 -9.25 1.88
N ASP A 66 -9.61 -8.92 2.93
CA ASP A 66 -10.70 -9.77 3.40
C ASP A 66 -11.90 -9.79 2.45
N GLN A 67 -12.07 -8.74 1.63
CA GLN A 67 -13.10 -8.63 0.61
C GLN A 67 -12.67 -9.19 -0.76
N SER A 68 -11.44 -9.71 -0.89
CA SER A 68 -10.84 -10.12 -2.18
C SER A 68 -10.85 -9.01 -3.24
N ALA A 69 -10.85 -7.75 -2.82
CA ALA A 69 -10.73 -6.61 -3.70
C ALA A 69 -9.24 -6.41 -4.03
N GLU A 70 -8.81 -6.90 -5.20
CA GLU A 70 -7.39 -6.84 -5.58
C GLU A 70 -6.93 -5.38 -5.80
N VAL A 71 -5.99 -4.94 -4.96
CA VAL A 71 -5.28 -3.67 -5.16
C VAL A 71 -4.10 -3.92 -6.10
N MET A 72 -4.37 -3.91 -7.41
CA MET A 72 -3.39 -4.26 -8.44
C MET A 72 -2.39 -3.14 -8.80
N CYS A 73 -2.67 -1.89 -8.40
CA CYS A 73 -2.05 -0.73 -9.05
C CYS A 73 -0.61 -0.41 -8.56
N MET A 74 -0.17 -0.89 -7.40
CA MET A 74 0.94 -0.22 -6.69
C MET A 74 2.14 -1.09 -6.25
N SER A 75 2.07 -2.41 -6.36
CA SER A 75 3.14 -3.29 -5.91
C SER A 75 3.17 -4.59 -6.71
N SER A 76 4.38 -5.07 -6.98
CA SER A 76 4.61 -6.32 -7.69
C SER A 76 4.37 -7.56 -6.81
N SER A 77 4.49 -7.40 -5.49
CA SER A 77 4.33 -8.46 -4.50
C SER A 77 2.88 -8.61 -4.00
N LEU A 78 2.09 -7.53 -4.01
CA LEU A 78 0.70 -7.54 -3.55
C LEU A 78 -0.18 -8.59 -4.27
N PRO A 79 -0.18 -8.73 -5.61
CA PRO A 79 -1.05 -9.71 -6.28
C PRO A 79 -0.85 -11.16 -5.79
N THR A 80 0.36 -11.51 -5.38
CA THR A 80 0.63 -12.83 -4.79
C THR A 80 0.05 -12.92 -3.38
N LEU A 81 0.29 -11.92 -2.53
CA LEU A 81 -0.26 -11.90 -1.17
C LEU A 81 -1.80 -11.83 -1.14
N PHE A 82 -2.43 -11.11 -2.08
CA PHE A 82 -3.88 -11.05 -2.24
C PHE A 82 -4.46 -12.41 -2.63
N ARG A 83 -3.90 -13.07 -3.66
CA ARG A 83 -4.35 -14.41 -4.08
C ARG A 83 -4.18 -15.48 -3.00
N HIS A 84 -3.23 -15.28 -2.09
CA HIS A 84 -2.94 -16.17 -0.98
C HIS A 84 -3.35 -15.57 0.38
N ALA A 85 -4.34 -14.67 0.43
CA ALA A 85 -4.76 -13.96 1.65
C ALA A 85 -5.09 -14.88 2.85
N ASN A 86 -5.55 -16.10 2.58
CA ASN A 86 -5.87 -17.11 3.60
C ASN A 86 -4.67 -18.00 3.99
N GLY A 87 -3.52 -17.85 3.32
CA GLY A 87 -2.32 -18.67 3.51
C GLY A 87 -1.33 -18.11 4.54
N TYR A 88 -1.59 -16.92 5.10
CA TYR A 88 -0.76 -16.29 6.10
C TYR A 88 -1.61 -15.58 7.17
N ARG A 89 -1.07 -15.55 8.38
CA ARG A 89 -1.65 -14.87 9.53
C ARG A 89 -1.16 -13.44 9.56
N ARG A 90 -2.06 -12.54 9.95
CA ARG A 90 -1.75 -11.12 10.04
C ARG A 90 -2.28 -10.55 11.36
N GLN A 91 -1.49 -9.71 12.00
CA GLN A 91 -1.88 -9.02 13.22
C GLN A 91 -1.51 -7.55 13.13
N LEU A 92 -2.51 -6.68 13.31
CA LEU A 92 -2.33 -5.24 13.34
C LEU A 92 -2.42 -4.73 14.78
N THR A 93 -1.44 -3.95 15.19
CA THR A 93 -1.43 -3.22 16.47
C THR A 93 -1.27 -1.73 16.19
N PHE A 94 -2.31 -0.95 16.47
CA PHE A 94 -2.25 0.50 16.37
C PHE A 94 -1.50 1.08 17.58
N THR A 95 -0.63 2.04 17.32
CA THR A 95 0.14 2.77 18.34
C THR A 95 -0.20 4.26 18.23
N PRO A 96 0.03 5.09 19.26
CA PRO A 96 -0.24 6.54 19.17
C PRO A 96 0.41 7.22 17.96
N ASN A 97 1.56 6.71 17.50
CA ASN A 97 2.38 7.33 16.46
C ASN A 97 2.34 6.55 15.13
N GLY A 98 1.49 5.54 14.98
CA GLY A 98 1.43 4.74 13.76
C GLY A 98 0.90 3.33 13.97
N VAL A 99 1.53 2.35 13.34
CA VAL A 99 1.04 0.96 13.27
C VAL A 99 2.17 -0.06 13.25
N VAL A 100 1.97 -1.18 13.94
CA VAL A 100 2.78 -2.39 13.84
C VAL A 100 1.96 -3.46 13.14
N ALA A 101 2.52 -4.06 12.10
CA ALA A 101 1.92 -5.17 11.37
C ALA A 101 2.84 -6.40 11.42
N GLU A 102 2.32 -7.51 11.93
CA GLU A 102 2.99 -8.80 11.93
C GLU A 102 2.34 -9.71 10.89
N GLU A 103 3.13 -10.22 9.97
CA GLU A 103 2.68 -11.08 8.87
C GLU A 103 3.51 -12.36 8.91
N THR A 104 2.86 -13.51 9.09
CA THR A 104 3.54 -14.81 9.24
C THR A 104 2.84 -15.91 8.44
N ALA A 105 3.60 -16.79 7.82
CA ALA A 105 3.13 -17.95 7.09
C ALA A 105 3.90 -19.21 7.50
N ASP A 106 3.27 -20.37 7.32
CA ASP A 106 3.94 -21.66 7.48
C ASP A 106 4.57 -22.11 6.14
N ASP A 107 4.06 -21.61 5.01
CA ASP A 107 4.62 -21.83 3.68
C ASP A 107 5.88 -20.96 3.47
N PRO A 108 7.05 -21.55 3.16
CA PRO A 108 8.28 -20.80 2.88
C PRO A 108 8.15 -19.83 1.69
N ALA A 109 7.37 -20.17 0.67
CA ALA A 109 7.16 -19.31 -0.49
C ALA A 109 6.34 -18.06 -0.12
N LEU A 110 5.31 -18.22 0.73
CA LEU A 110 4.54 -17.09 1.25
C LEU A 110 5.38 -16.25 2.22
N THR A 111 6.19 -16.88 3.05
CA THR A 111 7.14 -16.19 3.94
C THR A 111 8.09 -15.29 3.12
N GLN A 112 8.61 -15.80 2.00
CA GLN A 112 9.46 -15.01 1.12
C GLN A 112 8.70 -13.86 0.45
N ALA A 113 7.45 -14.09 0.01
CA ALA A 113 6.61 -13.04 -0.57
C ALA A 113 6.32 -11.92 0.44
N ILE A 114 6.02 -12.25 1.69
CA ILE A 114 5.81 -11.30 2.79
C ILE A 114 7.07 -10.44 3.01
N ARG A 115 8.24 -11.08 3.07
CA ARG A 115 9.53 -10.36 3.22
C ARG A 115 9.81 -9.43 2.05
N ALA A 116 9.60 -9.90 0.83
CA ALA A 116 9.77 -9.09 -0.38
C ALA A 116 8.83 -7.88 -0.37
N HIS A 117 7.57 -8.07 0.02
CA HIS A 117 6.60 -6.99 0.16
C HIS A 117 7.04 -5.96 1.20
N ALA A 118 7.49 -6.40 2.37
CA ALA A 118 7.96 -5.50 3.43
C ALA A 118 9.14 -4.62 2.98
N LEU A 119 10.04 -5.16 2.16
CA LEU A 119 11.16 -4.41 1.57
C LEU A 119 10.70 -3.44 0.47
N GLU A 120 9.73 -3.84 -0.37
CA GLU A 120 9.16 -2.97 -1.40
C GLU A 120 8.49 -1.73 -0.79
N VAL A 121 7.68 -1.92 0.25
CA VAL A 121 7.05 -0.81 1.02
C VAL A 121 8.09 0.07 1.71
N THR A 122 9.20 -0.52 2.17
CA THR A 122 10.32 0.27 2.72
C THR A 122 10.97 1.14 1.65
N GLY A 123 11.09 0.63 0.42
CA GLY A 123 11.53 1.41 -0.74
C GLY A 123 10.61 2.60 -1.02
N PHE A 124 9.29 2.43 -0.92
CA PHE A 124 8.32 3.51 -1.09
C PHE A 124 8.46 4.62 -0.05
N ILE A 125 8.76 4.27 1.20
CA ILE A 125 9.01 5.26 2.25
C ILE A 125 10.37 5.94 2.06
N ARG A 126 11.38 5.24 1.54
CA ARG A 126 12.70 5.83 1.27
C ARG A 126 12.69 6.76 0.06
N ASP A 127 12.09 6.31 -1.04
CA ASP A 127 12.21 6.93 -2.37
C ASP A 127 10.99 7.77 -2.75
N GLY A 128 9.91 7.72 -1.95
CA GLY A 128 8.64 8.35 -2.24
C GLY A 128 7.86 7.59 -3.33
N MET A 129 7.33 8.31 -4.31
CA MET A 129 6.47 7.73 -5.36
C MET A 129 7.18 6.58 -6.12
N PRO A 130 6.53 5.42 -6.32
CA PRO A 130 7.13 4.30 -7.06
C PRO A 130 7.50 4.73 -8.49
N PRO A 131 8.62 4.26 -9.06
CA PRO A 131 9.02 4.60 -10.43
C PRO A 131 7.93 4.31 -11.47
N MET A 132 7.12 3.27 -11.24
CA MET A 132 5.99 2.91 -12.11
C MET A 132 4.88 3.97 -12.13
N MET A 133 4.65 4.69 -11.02
CA MET A 133 3.67 5.79 -10.98
C MET A 133 4.22 7.11 -11.52
N ARG A 134 5.54 7.31 -11.48
CA ARG A 134 6.17 8.50 -12.07
C ARG A 134 5.86 8.60 -13.58
N GLY A 135 5.69 7.46 -14.26
CA GLY A 135 5.26 7.39 -15.66
C GLY A 135 3.77 7.71 -15.88
N MET A 136 2.90 7.40 -14.92
CA MET A 136 1.46 7.69 -14.99
C MET A 136 1.11 9.14 -14.64
N MET A 137 2.03 9.89 -14.01
CA MET A 137 1.92 11.33 -13.73
C MET A 137 2.77 12.21 -14.67
N GLY A 138 3.24 11.65 -15.78
CA GLY A 138 3.87 12.45 -16.84
C GLY A 138 2.85 13.36 -17.55
N PRO A 139 3.27 14.51 -18.10
CA PRO A 139 2.40 15.44 -18.81
C PRO A 139 1.94 14.84 -20.14
N GLY A 140 0.89 14.01 -20.12
CA GLY A 140 0.39 13.30 -21.31
C GLY A 140 -1.13 13.14 -21.40
N MET A 141 -1.89 13.65 -20.43
CA MET A 141 -3.37 13.58 -20.42
C MET A 141 -4.08 14.94 -20.48
N MET A 142 -3.45 15.96 -21.06
CA MET A 142 -4.21 17.02 -21.75
C MET A 142 -4.16 16.70 -23.24
N GLY A 143 -5.27 16.15 -23.76
CA GLY A 143 -5.36 15.69 -25.14
C GLY A 143 -5.02 16.78 -26.15
N PRO A 144 -4.48 16.42 -27.33
CA PRO A 144 -4.30 17.39 -28.40
C PRO A 144 -5.68 17.88 -28.83
N GLY A 145 -5.91 19.18 -28.64
CA GLY A 145 -7.02 19.90 -29.23
C GLY A 145 -7.09 19.60 -30.72
N MET A 146 -8.31 19.32 -31.17
CA MET A 146 -8.63 19.05 -32.55
C MET A 146 -8.13 20.20 -33.44
N MET A 147 -7.18 19.90 -34.33
CA MET A 147 -6.86 20.73 -35.48
C MET A 147 -8.11 20.82 -36.36
N GLY A 148 -8.71 22.01 -36.44
CA GLY A 148 -9.64 22.34 -37.52
C GLY A 148 -8.86 22.52 -38.83
N PRO A 149 -9.43 22.15 -39.99
CA PRO A 149 -8.88 22.54 -41.27
C PRO A 149 -9.49 23.85 -41.77
N HIS A 150 -8.65 24.58 -42.50
CA HIS A 150 -8.95 25.74 -43.33
C HIS A 150 -10.02 25.47 -44.39
#